data_AF-A0A914D0B2-F1
#
_entry.id   AF-A0A914D0B2-F1
#
_cell.length_a   1.000
_cell.length_b   1.000
_cell.length_c   1.000
_cell.angle_alpha   90.00
_cell.angle_beta   90.00
_cell.angle_gamma   90.00
#
_symmetry.space_group_name_H-M   'P 1'
#
loop_
_entity.id
_entity.type
_entity.pdbx_description
1 polymer ?
#
loop_
_entity_poly.entity_id
_entity_poly.type
_entity_poly.pdbx_seq_one_letter_code
_entity_poly.pdbx_strand_id
1 'polypeptide(L)'
;MVRKDIETVSHSLNVNLKLIDFDRLDFGETKTLDTFYNADIALVDCTVIHQQPSLCYHVGVRESMGQGYNIIIMYMPDENADLKIMEAMKKTLSHLRLIVYFLSKDDQSTLLASDRSKLDLREMETMDFSSSMSQFSMSRKIRSKTFTERIKQALTSVQIEASAHAREKFLSDLRKVRDINTVDEANLFLERMRTRLDNPDVLSVDTVHQMLLSYR
;
A
#
# COMPACT_ATOMS: atom_id res chain seq x y z
N MET A 1 -8.69 18.58 -4.40
CA MET A 1 -8.00 18.70 -3.10
C MET A 1 -7.12 17.48 -2.85
N VAL A 2 -7.70 16.28 -2.78
CA VAL A 2 -6.98 14.99 -2.59
C VAL A 2 -5.75 14.84 -3.49
N ARG A 3 -5.91 15.06 -4.80
CA ARG A 3 -4.80 15.00 -5.76
C ARG A 3 -3.64 15.94 -5.42
N LYS A 4 -3.95 17.20 -5.08
CA LYS A 4 -2.95 18.21 -4.72
C LYS A 4 -2.19 17.80 -3.46
N ASP A 5 -2.88 17.23 -2.47
CA ASP A 5 -2.26 16.75 -1.25
C ASP A 5 -1.34 15.56 -1.53
N ILE A 6 -1.75 14.62 -2.39
CA ILE A 6 -0.90 13.48 -2.82
C ILE A 6 0.33 13.97 -3.59
N GLU A 7 0.17 14.92 -4.51
CA GLU A 7 1.29 15.55 -5.23
C GLU A 7 2.28 16.20 -4.25
N THR A 8 1.76 16.92 -3.24
CA THR A 8 2.57 17.53 -2.18
C THR A 8 3.35 16.49 -1.39
N VAL A 9 2.71 15.38 -0.99
CA VAL A 9 3.39 14.28 -0.29
C VAL A 9 4.46 13.65 -1.19
N SER A 10 4.16 13.43 -2.47
CA SER A 10 5.06 12.84 -3.45
C SER A 10 6.34 13.65 -3.60
N HIS A 11 6.23 14.97 -3.73
CA HIS A 11 7.39 15.86 -3.73
C HIS A 11 8.18 15.79 -2.42
N SER A 12 7.49 15.75 -1.28
CA SER A 12 8.16 15.72 0.04
C SER A 12 8.93 14.43 0.32
N LEU A 13 8.53 13.31 -0.30
CA LEU A 13 9.16 12.00 -0.16
C LEU A 13 10.05 11.64 -1.35
N ASN A 14 10.17 12.53 -2.34
CA ASN A 14 10.91 12.29 -3.59
C ASN A 14 10.49 10.99 -4.30
N VAL A 15 9.19 10.69 -4.31
CA VAL A 15 8.61 9.51 -4.96
C VAL A 15 8.02 9.86 -6.31
N ASN A 16 8.15 8.96 -7.28
CA ASN A 16 7.56 9.14 -8.61
C ASN A 16 6.05 8.84 -8.58
N LEU A 17 5.24 9.89 -8.71
CA LEU A 17 3.79 9.78 -8.78
C LEU A 17 3.33 9.69 -10.25
N LYS A 18 2.63 8.60 -10.59
CA LYS A 18 1.92 8.46 -11.86
C LYS A 18 0.42 8.32 -11.60
N LEU A 19 -0.37 9.20 -12.20
CA LEU A 19 -1.82 9.09 -12.18
C LEU A 19 -2.26 8.11 -13.28
N ILE A 20 -3.25 7.28 -12.95
CA ILE A 20 -3.85 6.32 -13.85
C ILE A 20 -5.34 6.57 -13.91
N ASP A 21 -5.85 6.75 -15.14
CA ASP A 21 -7.28 6.92 -15.38
C ASP A 21 -7.98 5.57 -15.25
N PHE A 22 -9.09 5.53 -14.50
CA PHE A 22 -9.86 4.30 -14.29
C PHE A 22 -10.31 3.68 -15.62
N ASP A 23 -10.88 4.47 -16.54
CA ASP A 23 -11.43 3.95 -17.80
C ASP A 23 -10.35 3.22 -18.64
N ARG A 24 -9.11 3.71 -18.60
CA ARG A 24 -7.97 3.11 -19.32
C ARG A 24 -7.49 1.83 -18.65
N LEU A 25 -7.55 1.79 -17.31
CA LEU A 25 -7.23 0.61 -16.53
C LEU A 25 -8.29 -0.49 -16.74
N ASP A 26 -9.57 -0.13 -16.64
CA ASP A 26 -10.73 -1.01 -16.78
C ASP A 26 -10.87 -1.56 -18.20
N PHE A 27 -10.58 -0.73 -19.21
CA PHE A 27 -10.49 -1.17 -20.60
C PHE A 27 -9.31 -2.13 -20.86
N GLY A 28 -8.35 -2.20 -19.94
CA GLY A 28 -7.19 -3.08 -20.06
C GLY A 28 -6.11 -2.56 -21.02
N GLU A 29 -5.92 -1.24 -21.11
CA GLU A 29 -4.86 -0.68 -21.95
C GLU A 29 -3.48 -1.15 -21.47
N THR A 30 -2.69 -1.76 -22.36
CA THR A 30 -1.44 -2.44 -22.01
C THR A 30 -0.45 -1.56 -21.25
N LYS A 31 -0.25 -0.30 -21.66
CA LYS A 31 0.68 0.63 -20.98
C LYS A 31 0.21 1.00 -19.58
N THR A 32 -1.10 1.13 -19.42
CA THR A 32 -1.74 1.46 -18.16
C THR A 32 -1.67 0.27 -17.22
N LEU A 33 -1.96 -0.94 -17.70
CA LEU A 33 -1.80 -2.18 -16.95
C LEU A 33 -0.35 -2.45 -16.56
N ASP A 34 0.60 -2.22 -17.46
CA ASP A 34 2.03 -2.40 -17.17
C ASP A 34 2.49 -1.44 -16.06
N THR A 35 2.12 -0.16 -16.17
CA THR A 35 2.41 0.82 -15.11
C THR A 35 1.68 0.45 -13.81
N PHE A 36 0.39 0.11 -13.91
CA PHE A 36 -0.41 -0.22 -12.75
C PHE A 36 0.03 -1.51 -12.12
N TYR A 37 0.50 -2.56 -12.79
CA TYR A 37 0.87 -3.82 -12.14
C TYR A 37 2.31 -3.81 -11.64
N ASN A 38 3.20 -3.03 -12.24
CA ASN A 38 4.62 -3.02 -11.86
C ASN A 38 5.03 -1.93 -10.87
N ALA A 39 4.17 -0.93 -10.57
CA ALA A 39 4.49 0.09 -9.57
C ALA A 39 4.75 -0.50 -8.16
N ASP A 40 5.68 0.10 -7.41
CA ASP A 40 6.06 -0.37 -6.08
C ASP A 40 4.92 -0.25 -5.06
N ILE A 41 4.11 0.80 -5.19
CA ILE A 41 2.95 1.08 -4.32
C ILE A 41 1.77 1.50 -5.20
N ALA A 42 0.60 0.91 -4.96
CA ALA A 42 -0.65 1.37 -5.54
C ALA A 42 -1.49 2.11 -4.50
N LEU A 43 -1.90 3.33 -4.81
CA LEU A 43 -2.87 4.11 -4.03
C LEU A 43 -4.17 4.16 -4.82
N VAL A 44 -5.20 3.45 -4.35
CA VAL A 44 -6.44 3.24 -5.10
C VAL A 44 -7.59 3.97 -4.43
N ASP A 45 -8.22 4.89 -5.16
CA ASP A 45 -9.41 5.60 -4.69
C ASP A 45 -10.68 4.78 -4.99
N CYS A 46 -11.28 4.24 -3.94
CA CYS A 46 -12.49 3.42 -4.01
C CYS A 46 -13.75 4.21 -3.63
N THR A 47 -13.73 5.54 -3.70
CA THR A 47 -14.90 6.38 -3.41
C THR A 47 -16.08 6.07 -4.35
N VAL A 48 -15.79 5.74 -5.61
CA VAL A 48 -16.81 5.51 -6.63
C VAL A 48 -17.26 4.05 -6.62
N ILE A 49 -18.49 3.81 -6.13
CA ILE A 49 -19.02 2.46 -5.86
C ILE A 49 -18.99 1.54 -7.09
N HIS A 50 -19.39 2.03 -8.27
CA HIS A 50 -19.45 1.20 -9.47
C HIS A 50 -18.05 0.80 -10.01
N GLN A 51 -17.00 1.50 -9.61
CA GLN A 51 -15.61 1.18 -9.96
C GLN A 51 -15.00 0.15 -9.01
N GLN A 52 -15.54 0.00 -7.79
CA GLN A 52 -14.96 -0.84 -6.75
C GLN A 52 -14.75 -2.31 -7.18
N PRO A 53 -15.68 -3.00 -7.87
CA PRO A 53 -15.46 -4.39 -8.26
C PRO A 53 -14.26 -4.55 -9.19
N SER A 54 -14.11 -3.67 -10.18
CA SER A 54 -12.98 -3.67 -11.11
C SER A 54 -11.67 -3.30 -10.42
N LEU A 55 -11.67 -2.26 -9.58
CA LEU A 55 -10.51 -1.87 -8.79
C LEU A 55 -10.05 -3.00 -7.86
N CYS A 56 -10.97 -3.66 -7.16
CA CYS A 56 -10.68 -4.82 -6.32
C CYS A 56 -10.08 -5.98 -7.13
N TYR A 57 -10.57 -6.23 -8.35
CA TYR A 57 -9.98 -7.23 -9.24
C TYR A 57 -8.52 -6.90 -9.57
N HIS A 58 -8.25 -5.67 -10.02
CA HIS A 58 -6.89 -5.25 -10.37
C HIS A 58 -5.92 -5.27 -9.18
N VAL A 59 -6.39 -4.90 -7.98
CA VAL A 59 -5.62 -5.03 -6.74
C VAL A 59 -5.32 -6.51 -6.45
N GLY A 60 -6.30 -7.41 -6.57
CA GLY A 60 -6.09 -8.84 -6.39
C GLY A 60 -5.07 -9.43 -7.38
N VAL A 61 -5.09 -8.98 -8.64
CA VAL A 61 -4.09 -9.37 -9.65
C VAL A 61 -2.69 -8.92 -9.23
N ARG A 62 -2.51 -7.66 -8.80
CA ARG A 62 -1.23 -7.19 -8.24
C ARG A 62 -0.73 -8.08 -7.12
N GLU A 63 -1.58 -8.39 -6.15
CA GLU A 63 -1.21 -9.21 -5.00
C GLU A 63 -0.75 -10.60 -5.43
N SER A 64 -1.44 -11.21 -6.41
CA SER A 64 -1.05 -12.50 -6.97
C SER A 64 0.31 -12.49 -7.68
N MET A 65 0.74 -11.33 -8.18
CA MET A 65 2.06 -11.10 -8.78
C MET A 65 3.13 -10.72 -7.74
N GLY A 66 2.82 -10.76 -6.45
CA GLY A 66 3.74 -10.40 -5.37
C GLY A 66 3.85 -8.90 -5.11
N GLN A 67 2.97 -8.09 -5.70
CA GLN A 67 2.93 -6.64 -5.53
C GLN A 67 1.95 -6.29 -4.41
N GLY A 68 2.38 -6.50 -3.16
CA GLY A 68 1.52 -6.47 -1.97
C GLY A 68 1.27 -5.09 -1.35
N TYR A 69 1.99 -4.04 -1.76
CA TYR A 69 1.84 -2.71 -1.16
C TYR A 69 0.71 -1.93 -1.83
N ASN A 70 -0.52 -2.22 -1.41
CA ASN A 70 -1.74 -1.59 -1.91
C ASN A 70 -2.43 -0.82 -0.77
N ILE A 71 -2.67 0.48 -0.98
CA ILE A 71 -3.34 1.38 -0.03
C ILE A 71 -4.67 1.80 -0.65
N ILE A 72 -5.75 1.62 0.10
CA ILE A 72 -7.09 2.03 -0.33
C ILE A 72 -7.43 3.36 0.33
N ILE A 73 -7.89 4.33 -0.47
CA ILE A 73 -8.44 5.59 0.03
C ILE A 73 -9.92 5.69 -0.31
N MET A 74 -10.68 6.34 0.56
CA MET A 74 -12.12 6.54 0.35
C MET A 74 -12.56 7.85 0.98
N TYR A 75 -13.29 8.66 0.21
CA TYR A 75 -13.95 9.86 0.70
C TYR A 75 -15.24 9.49 1.45
N MET A 76 -15.42 10.08 2.63
CA MET A 76 -16.66 9.96 3.42
C MET A 76 -17.12 11.36 3.83
N PRO A 77 -18.12 11.96 3.15
CA PRO A 77 -18.55 13.32 3.44
C PRO A 77 -19.21 13.47 4.81
N ASP A 78 -19.80 12.40 5.35
CA ASP A 78 -20.59 12.45 6.57
C ASP A 78 -20.28 11.30 7.52
N GLU A 79 -20.51 11.50 8.82
CA GLU A 79 -20.22 10.48 9.85
C GLU A 79 -21.13 9.25 9.75
N ASN A 80 -22.27 9.41 9.04
CA ASN A 80 -23.31 8.44 8.75
C ASN A 80 -23.26 7.89 7.31
N ALA A 81 -22.30 8.33 6.48
CA ALA A 81 -22.15 7.81 5.13
C ALA A 81 -21.95 6.29 5.17
N ASP A 82 -22.69 5.58 4.30
CA ASP A 82 -23.01 4.15 4.36
C ASP A 82 -21.93 3.27 5.01
N LEU A 83 -22.08 3.06 6.32
CA LEU A 83 -21.31 2.11 7.11
C LEU A 83 -21.31 0.71 6.47
N LYS A 84 -22.38 0.37 5.74
CA LYS A 84 -22.50 -0.88 4.97
C LYS A 84 -21.48 -0.99 3.83
N ILE A 85 -21.21 0.09 3.11
CA ILE A 85 -20.20 0.10 2.03
C ILE A 85 -18.81 -0.03 2.65
N MET A 86 -18.57 0.70 3.75
CA MET A 86 -17.32 0.56 4.51
C MET A 86 -17.13 -0.88 5.02
N GLU A 87 -18.17 -1.49 5.56
CA GLU A 87 -18.16 -2.87 6.08
C GLU A 87 -17.90 -3.89 4.96
N ALA A 88 -18.57 -3.74 3.82
CA ALA A 88 -18.37 -4.60 2.65
C ALA A 88 -16.93 -4.50 2.11
N MET A 89 -16.38 -3.29 2.00
CA MET A 89 -15.00 -3.09 1.57
C MET A 89 -14.01 -3.58 2.62
N LYS A 90 -14.29 -3.37 3.92
CA LYS A 90 -13.47 -3.87 5.01
C LYS A 90 -13.42 -5.39 5.04
N LYS A 91 -14.52 -6.08 4.72
CA LYS A 91 -14.54 -7.55 4.62
C LYS A 91 -13.72 -8.04 3.42
N THR A 92 -13.83 -7.36 2.29
CA THR A 92 -13.19 -7.76 1.03
C THR A 92 -11.69 -7.45 1.01
N LEU A 93 -11.26 -6.37 1.69
CA LEU A 93 -9.89 -5.84 1.66
C LEU A 93 -9.28 -5.72 3.07
N SER A 94 -9.69 -6.59 4.00
CA SER A 94 -9.30 -6.53 5.44
C SER A 94 -7.80 -6.59 5.71
N HIS A 95 -7.04 -7.15 4.76
CA HIS A 95 -5.59 -7.26 4.81
C HIS A 95 -4.87 -6.00 4.34
N LEU A 96 -5.56 -5.11 3.60
CA LEU A 96 -5.00 -3.87 3.08
C LEU A 96 -5.18 -2.71 4.07
N ARG A 97 -4.35 -1.67 3.91
CA ARG A 97 -4.50 -0.43 4.66
C ARG A 97 -5.60 0.42 4.04
N LEU A 98 -6.66 0.67 4.80
CA LEU A 98 -7.76 1.56 4.43
C LEU A 98 -7.63 2.92 5.13
N ILE A 99 -7.55 3.98 4.33
CA ILE A 99 -7.52 5.37 4.80
C ILE A 99 -8.81 6.06 4.36
N VAL A 100 -9.63 6.44 5.34
CA VAL A 100 -10.85 7.19 5.09
C VAL A 100 -10.57 8.67 5.27
N TYR A 101 -10.98 9.50 4.31
CA TYR A 101 -10.75 10.94 4.32
C TYR A 101 -12.04 11.74 4.16
N PHE A 102 -12.07 12.94 4.71
CA PHE A 102 -13.25 13.81 4.77
C PHE A 102 -12.85 15.28 4.90
N LEU A 103 -13.78 16.19 4.61
CA LEU A 103 -13.53 17.62 4.76
C LEU A 103 -13.61 18.03 6.24
N SER A 104 -12.70 18.89 6.68
CA SER A 104 -12.77 19.45 8.02
C SER A 104 -14.02 20.32 8.18
N LYS A 105 -14.70 20.18 9.32
CA LYS A 105 -15.86 21.02 9.69
C LYS A 105 -15.45 22.45 10.02
N ASP A 106 -14.21 22.65 10.48
CA ASP A 106 -13.68 23.94 10.90
C ASP A 106 -13.01 24.72 9.74
N ASP A 107 -12.52 24.01 8.72
CA ASP A 107 -11.89 24.59 7.53
C ASP A 107 -12.18 23.71 6.30
N GLN A 108 -13.11 24.16 5.45
CA GLN A 108 -13.50 23.42 4.24
C GLN A 108 -12.38 23.30 3.19
N SER A 109 -11.22 23.95 3.40
CA SER A 109 -10.05 23.79 2.55
C SER A 109 -9.07 22.70 3.01
N THR A 110 -9.32 22.08 4.17
CA THR A 110 -8.44 21.05 4.75
C THR A 110 -9.11 19.68 4.72
N LEU A 111 -8.38 18.68 4.20
CA LEU A 111 -8.77 17.28 4.26
C LEU A 111 -8.20 16.63 5.52
N LEU A 112 -9.07 15.94 6.26
CA LEU A 112 -8.72 15.10 7.40
C LEU A 112 -8.81 13.63 7.01
N ALA A 113 -8.01 12.79 7.67
CA ALA A 113 -7.96 11.36 7.40
C ALA A 113 -7.76 10.53 8.66
N SER A 114 -8.39 9.37 8.66
CA SER A 114 -8.31 8.35 9.69
C SER A 114 -7.93 7.01 9.08
N ASP A 115 -6.99 6.31 9.72
CA ASP A 115 -6.62 4.94 9.36
C ASP A 115 -7.58 4.00 10.08
N ARG A 116 -8.23 3.13 9.29
CA ARG A 116 -9.20 2.14 9.80
C ARG A 116 -8.66 0.72 9.70
N SER A 117 -7.35 0.54 9.63
CA SER A 117 -6.70 -0.77 9.72
C SER A 117 -7.03 -1.50 11.02
N LYS A 118 -6.79 -2.82 10.99
CA LYS A 118 -7.17 -3.93 11.90
C LYS A 118 -7.46 -3.65 13.39
N LEU A 119 -6.99 -2.55 13.99
CA LEU A 119 -7.21 -2.19 15.39
C LEU A 119 -8.66 -1.81 15.72
N ASP A 120 -9.43 -1.26 14.77
CA ASP A 120 -10.88 -0.98 14.98
C ASP A 120 -11.78 -2.22 14.87
N LEU A 121 -11.23 -3.43 14.73
CA LEU A 121 -12.00 -4.68 14.67
C LEU A 121 -12.50 -5.11 16.06
N ARG A 122 -11.65 -5.07 17.08
CA ARG A 122 -12.00 -5.58 18.42
C ARG A 122 -13.03 -4.73 19.15
N GLU A 123 -12.97 -3.42 18.95
CA GLU A 123 -13.91 -2.47 19.57
C GLU A 123 -15.28 -2.48 18.89
N MET A 124 -15.37 -2.90 17.62
CA MET A 124 -16.61 -2.80 16.84
C MET A 124 -17.39 -4.12 16.80
N GLU A 125 -16.73 -5.28 16.95
CA GLU A 125 -17.40 -6.59 17.08
C GLU A 125 -18.13 -6.78 18.42
N THR A 126 -17.88 -5.92 19.41
CA THR A 126 -18.41 -6.04 20.78
C THR A 126 -19.47 -5.01 21.15
N MET A 127 -19.90 -4.14 20.22
CA MET A 127 -20.71 -2.96 20.54
C MET A 127 -22.11 -2.98 19.92
N ASP A 128 -23.12 -2.80 20.77
CA ASP A 128 -24.54 -2.67 20.39
C ASP A 128 -24.80 -1.44 19.51
N PHE A 129 -25.65 -1.61 18.50
CA PHE A 129 -25.88 -0.74 17.34
C PHE A 129 -26.56 0.62 17.65
N SER A 130 -27.20 0.77 18.82
CA SER A 130 -28.11 1.90 19.07
C SER A 130 -27.55 3.03 19.96
N SER A 131 -26.49 2.81 20.73
CA SER A 131 -26.03 3.74 21.79
C SER A 131 -24.60 4.28 21.62
N SER A 132 -23.88 3.85 20.58
CA SER A 132 -22.41 3.99 20.45
C SER A 132 -21.97 4.97 19.35
N MET A 133 -22.91 5.53 18.57
CA MET A 133 -22.62 6.41 17.44
C MET A 133 -21.91 7.72 17.85
N SER A 134 -22.18 8.21 19.07
CA SER A 134 -21.54 9.38 19.67
C SER A 134 -20.14 9.11 20.24
N GLN A 135 -19.85 7.89 20.68
CA GLN A 135 -18.52 7.50 21.15
C GLN A 135 -17.58 7.23 19.97
N PHE A 136 -18.09 6.61 18.90
CA PHE A 136 -17.32 6.35 17.68
C PHE A 136 -17.03 7.62 16.86
N SER A 137 -17.86 8.66 16.95
CA SER A 137 -17.57 9.98 16.37
C SER A 137 -16.50 10.74 17.18
N MET A 138 -16.52 10.62 18.52
CA MET A 138 -15.53 11.26 19.39
C MET A 138 -14.13 10.64 19.21
N SER A 139 -14.02 9.31 19.21
CA SER A 139 -12.77 8.58 18.96
C SER A 139 -12.22 8.79 17.54
N ARG A 140 -13.08 9.10 16.56
CA ARG A 140 -12.69 9.51 15.20
C ARG A 140 -12.00 10.87 15.19
N LYS A 141 -12.59 11.88 15.84
CA LYS A 141 -12.05 13.25 15.89
C LYS A 141 -10.70 13.30 16.63
N ILE A 142 -10.52 12.44 17.63
CA ILE A 142 -9.26 12.30 18.38
C ILE A 142 -8.15 11.63 17.54
N ARG A 143 -8.51 10.75 16.60
CA ARG A 143 -7.55 9.99 15.76
C ARG A 143 -7.37 10.55 14.34
N SER A 144 -8.11 11.58 13.94
CA SER A 144 -8.00 12.19 12.61
C SER A 144 -6.78 13.12 12.53
N LYS A 145 -5.93 12.90 11.54
CA LYS A 145 -4.80 13.79 11.17
C LYS A 145 -5.12 14.47 9.84
N THR A 146 -4.28 15.41 9.38
CA THR A 146 -4.41 15.89 8.00
C THR A 146 -4.20 14.73 7.02
N PHE A 147 -4.90 14.77 5.88
CA PHE A 147 -4.79 13.73 4.85
C PHE A 147 -3.34 13.59 4.35
N THR A 148 -2.66 14.72 4.12
CA THR A 148 -1.24 14.80 3.77
C THR A 148 -0.36 14.05 4.78
N GLU A 149 -0.51 14.31 6.08
CA GLU A 149 0.27 13.61 7.12
C GLU A 149 0.00 12.12 7.13
N ARG A 150 -1.26 11.72 6.92
CA ARG A 150 -1.65 10.31 6.94
C ARG A 150 -1.05 9.54 5.77
N ILE A 151 -1.15 10.09 4.56
CA ILE A 151 -0.55 9.48 3.37
C ILE A 151 0.96 9.43 3.51
N LYS A 152 1.59 10.50 4.00
CA LYS A 152 3.03 10.51 4.27
C LYS A 152 3.44 9.41 5.24
N GLN A 153 2.73 9.26 6.37
CA GLN A 153 2.97 8.18 7.33
C GLN A 153 2.81 6.79 6.69
N ALA A 154 1.75 6.59 5.90
CA ALA A 154 1.50 5.31 5.25
C ALA A 154 2.61 4.95 4.26
N LEU A 155 3.03 5.88 3.40
CA LEU A 155 4.10 5.65 2.43
C LEU A 155 5.46 5.45 3.10
N THR A 156 5.78 6.24 4.13
CA THR A 156 7.04 6.09 4.88
C THR A 156 7.10 4.74 5.61
N SER A 157 5.99 4.25 6.17
CA SER A 157 5.99 2.94 6.82
C SER A 157 6.29 1.79 5.85
N VAL A 158 5.76 1.88 4.62
CA VAL A 158 6.05 0.90 3.56
C VAL A 158 7.54 0.95 3.18
N GLN A 159 8.12 2.14 3.06
CA GLN A 159 9.55 2.31 2.79
C GLN A 159 10.42 1.68 3.88
N ILE A 160 10.04 1.86 5.15
CA ILE A 160 10.76 1.28 6.30
C ILE A 160 10.67 -0.25 6.29
N GLU A 161 9.48 -0.82 6.09
CA GLU A 161 9.30 -2.27 6.00
C GLU A 161 10.09 -2.87 4.84
N ALA A 162 10.01 -2.26 3.65
CA ALA A 162 10.75 -2.71 2.48
C ALA A 162 12.27 -2.69 2.71
N SER A 163 12.79 -1.65 3.34
CA SER A 163 14.21 -1.54 3.74
C SER A 163 14.59 -2.59 4.80
N ALA A 164 13.74 -2.78 5.82
CA ALA A 164 13.99 -3.74 6.90
C ALA A 164 14.08 -5.19 6.39
N HIS A 165 13.22 -5.58 5.45
CA HIS A 165 13.20 -6.93 4.86
C HIS A 165 14.12 -7.07 3.64
N ALA A 166 14.80 -6.01 3.19
CA ALA A 166 15.66 -6.05 2.01
C ALA A 166 16.76 -7.11 2.13
N ARG A 167 17.39 -7.21 3.31
CA ARG A 167 18.43 -8.21 3.60
C ARG A 167 17.89 -9.63 3.61
N GLU A 168 16.77 -9.85 4.31
CA GLU A 168 16.15 -11.17 4.41
C GLU A 168 15.69 -11.67 3.03
N LYS A 169 15.08 -10.80 2.23
CA LYS A 169 14.65 -11.12 0.86
C LYS A 169 15.85 -11.43 -0.04
N PHE A 170 16.94 -10.65 0.06
CA PHE A 170 18.18 -10.95 -0.66
C PHE A 170 18.71 -12.35 -0.31
N LEU A 171 18.81 -12.68 0.98
CA LEU A 171 19.29 -13.99 1.43
C LEU A 171 18.34 -15.14 1.05
N SER A 172 17.04 -14.89 1.05
CA SER A 172 16.03 -15.85 0.59
C SER A 172 16.18 -16.15 -0.90
N ASP A 173 16.33 -15.11 -1.73
CA ASP A 173 16.56 -15.27 -3.17
C ASP A 173 17.91 -15.92 -3.46
N LEU A 174 18.96 -15.57 -2.72
CA LEU A 174 20.29 -16.15 -2.91
C LEU A 174 20.30 -17.66 -2.69
N ARG A 175 19.49 -18.16 -1.75
CA ARG A 175 19.33 -19.61 -1.51
C ARG A 175 18.80 -20.35 -2.73
N LYS A 176 17.99 -19.71 -3.59
CA LYS A 176 17.44 -20.31 -4.81
C LYS A 176 18.51 -20.65 -5.84
N VAL A 177 19.72 -20.08 -5.75
CA VAL A 177 20.81 -20.44 -6.67
C VAL A 177 21.16 -21.93 -6.58
N ARG A 178 20.94 -22.56 -5.42
CA ARG A 178 21.17 -23.98 -5.20
C ARG A 178 20.20 -24.88 -5.96
N ASP A 179 19.06 -24.33 -6.38
CA ASP A 179 18.02 -25.06 -7.11
C ASP A 179 18.20 -24.93 -8.64
N ILE A 180 19.21 -24.16 -9.11
CA ILE A 180 19.51 -23.98 -10.53
C ILE A 180 20.49 -25.07 -10.98
N ASN A 181 20.06 -25.93 -11.90
CA ASN A 181 20.82 -27.10 -12.33
C ASN A 181 21.92 -26.80 -13.36
N THR A 182 21.87 -25.62 -13.97
CA THR A 182 22.70 -25.18 -15.10
C THR A 182 23.68 -24.10 -14.65
N VAL A 183 24.98 -24.32 -14.91
CA VAL A 183 26.06 -23.42 -14.47
C VAL A 183 25.90 -22.02 -15.06
N ASP A 184 25.52 -21.91 -16.33
CA ASP A 184 25.37 -20.62 -17.00
C ASP A 184 24.20 -19.80 -16.46
N GLU A 185 23.06 -20.44 -16.14
CA GLU A 185 21.91 -19.76 -15.56
C GLU A 185 22.18 -19.36 -14.10
N ALA A 186 22.92 -20.19 -13.36
CA ALA A 186 23.34 -19.88 -11.99
C ALA A 186 24.28 -18.65 -11.98
N ASN A 187 25.25 -18.59 -12.89
CA ASN A 187 26.14 -17.43 -13.03
C ASN A 187 25.38 -16.16 -13.41
N LEU A 188 24.44 -16.25 -14.36
CA LEU A 188 23.60 -15.12 -14.73
C LEU A 188 22.72 -14.63 -13.57
N PHE A 189 22.20 -15.56 -12.76
CA PHE A 189 21.44 -15.24 -11.55
C PHE A 189 22.32 -14.54 -10.51
N LEU A 190 23.53 -15.03 -10.26
CA LEU A 190 24.47 -14.43 -9.32
C LEU A 190 24.90 -13.03 -9.74
N GLU A 191 25.08 -12.76 -11.04
CA GLU A 191 25.35 -11.40 -11.53
C GLU A 191 24.18 -10.44 -11.23
N ARG A 192 22.93 -10.88 -11.40
CA ARG A 192 21.75 -10.08 -11.01
C ARG A 192 21.69 -9.85 -9.50
N MET A 193 22.05 -10.85 -8.71
CA MET A 193 22.14 -10.73 -7.26
C MET A 193 23.25 -9.76 -6.85
N ARG A 194 24.38 -9.75 -7.56
CA ARG A 194 25.49 -8.83 -7.31
C ARG A 194 25.08 -7.38 -7.49
N THR A 195 24.34 -7.05 -8.54
CA THR A 195 23.81 -5.68 -8.71
C THR A 195 22.86 -5.27 -7.58
N ARG A 196 22.12 -6.21 -6.99
CA ARG A 196 21.26 -5.94 -5.82
C ARG A 196 22.04 -5.71 -4.53
N LEU A 197 23.25 -6.26 -4.41
CA LEU A 197 24.12 -6.13 -3.23
C LEU A 197 24.65 -4.69 -3.08
N ASP A 198 24.73 -3.93 -4.18
CA ASP A 198 25.14 -2.52 -4.18
C ASP A 198 24.12 -1.60 -3.46
N ASN A 199 22.92 -2.09 -3.15
CA ASN A 199 21.93 -1.35 -2.38
C ASN A 199 22.35 -1.24 -0.89
N PRO A 200 22.43 -0.03 -0.31
CA PRO A 200 22.85 0.16 1.09
C PRO A 200 21.96 -0.56 2.12
N ASP A 201 20.68 -0.77 1.82
CA ASP A 201 19.77 -1.52 2.69
C ASP A 201 20.08 -3.01 2.71
N VAL A 202 20.71 -3.54 1.65
CA VAL A 202 21.08 -4.95 1.48
C VAL A 202 22.52 -5.21 1.92
N LEU A 203 23.42 -4.26 1.69
CA LEU A 203 24.84 -4.38 1.96
C LEU A 203 25.10 -4.58 3.46
N SER A 204 25.61 -5.76 3.82
CA SER A 204 26.02 -6.10 5.18
C SER A 204 27.11 -7.17 5.14
N VAL A 205 27.81 -7.37 6.26
CA VAL A 205 28.85 -8.41 6.36
C VAL A 205 28.29 -9.80 6.07
N ASP A 206 27.09 -10.09 6.56
CA ASP A 206 26.43 -11.39 6.38
C ASP A 206 25.97 -11.62 4.93
N THR A 207 25.38 -10.62 4.27
CA THR A 207 24.93 -10.75 2.87
C THR A 207 26.10 -10.92 1.91
N VAL A 208 27.21 -10.21 2.14
CA VAL A 208 28.47 -10.38 1.39
C VAL A 208 29.05 -11.78 1.62
N HIS A 209 29.09 -12.25 2.87
CA HIS A 209 29.63 -13.58 3.19
C HIS A 209 28.82 -14.69 2.50
N GLN A 210 27.49 -14.65 2.58
CA GLN A 210 26.63 -15.64 1.92
C GLN A 210 26.79 -15.61 0.40
N MET A 211 26.92 -14.42 -0.19
CA MET A 211 27.15 -14.25 -1.63
C MET A 211 28.45 -14.93 -2.07
N LEU A 212 29.54 -14.74 -1.32
CA LEU A 212 30.83 -15.38 -1.62
C LEU A 212 30.77 -16.91 -1.51
N LEU A 213 29.97 -17.45 -0.58
CA LEU A 213 29.75 -18.89 -0.48
C LEU A 213 29.00 -19.46 -1.69
N SER A 214 28.12 -18.68 -2.32
CA SER A 214 27.39 -19.10 -3.52
C SER A 214 28.23 -19.18 -4.79
N TYR A 215 29.42 -18.58 -4.80
CA TYR A 215 30.38 -18.67 -5.91
C TYR A 215 31.34 -19.87 -5.79
N ARG A 216 31.26 -20.65 -4.71
CA ARG A 216 32.06 -21.88 -4.51
C ARG A 216 31.33 -23.09 -5.05
#